data_AF-A0A453K432-F1
#
_entry.id   AF-A0A453K432-F1
#
_cell.length_a   1.000
_cell.length_b   1.000
_cell.length_c   1.000
_cell.angle_alpha   90.00
_cell.angle_beta   90.00
_cell.angle_gamma   90.00
#
_symmetry.space_group_name_H-M   'P 1'
#
loop_
_entity.id
_entity.type
_entity.pdbx_description
1 polymer ?
#
loop_
_entity_poly.entity_id
_entity_poly.type
_entity_poly.pdbx_seq_one_letter_code
_entity_poly.pdbx_strand_id
1 'polypeptide(L)'
;QQQIQNFGDPFLLVIREGETAAEVMDRVQKKLRVPNEEFAKWKVAFISMNRPEYLQDIDAVSARFQRRDVYGAWEQYLGLEHTDTTPKRSYTANQNRHTYEKPVKIYN
;
A
#
# COMPACT_ATOMS: atom_id res chain seq x y z
N GLN A 1 -9.50 -4.87 14.23
CA GLN A 1 -8.54 -5.25 13.18
C GLN A 1 -8.43 -4.07 12.23
N GLN A 2 -7.22 -3.56 11.95
CA GLN A 2 -7.05 -2.48 10.98
C GLN A 2 -7.07 -3.10 9.57
N GLN A 3 -7.99 -2.63 8.73
CA GLN A 3 -8.07 -3.02 7.32
C GLN A 3 -7.02 -2.24 6.52
N ILE A 4 -6.39 -2.86 5.51
CA ILE A 4 -5.45 -2.13 4.64
C ILE A 4 -6.26 -1.18 3.75
N GLN A 5 -5.91 0.10 3.78
CA GLN A 5 -6.49 1.14 2.93
C GLN A 5 -5.49 1.47 1.83
N ASN A 6 -5.64 0.84 0.66
CA ASN A 6 -4.80 1.17 -0.51
C ASN A 6 -5.26 2.51 -1.14
N PHE A 7 -4.32 3.27 -1.70
CA PHE A 7 -4.55 4.51 -2.44
C PHE A 7 -3.46 4.69 -3.52
N GLY A 8 -3.62 5.72 -4.36
CA GLY A 8 -2.68 6.01 -5.46
C GLY A 8 -2.88 5.12 -6.69
N ASP A 9 -1.86 5.12 -7.57
CA ASP A 9 -1.89 4.39 -8.84
C ASP A 9 -1.00 3.12 -8.76
N PRO A 10 -1.59 1.90 -8.79
CA PRO A 10 -0.81 0.68 -8.74
C PRO A 10 -0.01 0.47 -10.04
N PHE A 11 1.14 -0.18 -9.94
CA PHE A 11 1.99 -0.49 -11.09
C PHE A 11 2.65 -1.85 -10.96
N LEU A 12 3.05 -2.41 -12.11
CA LEU A 12 3.84 -3.63 -12.16
C LEU A 12 5.35 -3.31 -12.09
N LEU A 13 6.08 -4.16 -11.38
CA LEU A 13 7.53 -4.14 -11.23
C LEU A 13 8.07 -5.57 -11.35
N VAL A 14 9.12 -5.76 -12.14
CA VAL A 14 9.86 -7.03 -12.19
C VAL A 14 10.80 -7.10 -11.00
N ILE A 15 10.68 -8.15 -10.19
CA ILE A 15 11.59 -8.47 -9.08
C ILE A 15 12.52 -9.60 -9.55
N ARG A 16 13.82 -9.39 -9.46
CA ARG A 16 14.81 -10.41 -9.84
C ARG A 16 15.06 -11.37 -8.68
N GLU A 17 15.51 -12.57 -8.99
CA GLU A 17 15.94 -13.51 -7.96
C GLU A 17 17.10 -12.93 -7.16
N GLY A 18 17.03 -13.05 -5.82
CA GLY A 18 18.03 -12.48 -4.91
C GLY A 18 18.01 -10.95 -4.74
N GLU A 19 17.19 -10.23 -5.50
CA GLU A 19 17.07 -8.77 -5.37
C GLU A 19 16.56 -8.38 -3.97
N THR A 20 17.31 -7.50 -3.32
CA THR A 20 17.05 -7.05 -1.95
C THR A 20 15.96 -5.99 -1.92
N ALA A 21 15.31 -5.82 -0.75
CA ALA A 21 14.28 -4.80 -0.59
C ALA A 21 14.82 -3.38 -0.85
N ALA A 22 16.08 -3.11 -0.45
CA ALA A 22 16.72 -1.83 -0.73
C ALA A 22 16.90 -1.57 -2.23
N GLU A 23 17.36 -2.57 -2.99
CA GLU A 23 17.51 -2.46 -4.46
C GLU A 23 16.16 -2.27 -5.17
N VAL A 24 15.13 -3.01 -4.72
CA VAL A 24 13.77 -2.83 -5.20
C VAL A 24 13.27 -1.41 -4.91
N MET A 25 13.48 -0.91 -3.69
CA MET A 25 13.04 0.41 -3.27
C MET A 25 13.75 1.55 -4.03
N ASP A 26 15.05 1.41 -4.33
CA ASP A 26 15.78 2.38 -5.19
C ASP A 26 15.16 2.46 -6.61
N ARG A 27 14.80 1.31 -7.20
CA ARG A 27 14.10 1.28 -8.49
C ARG A 27 12.70 1.89 -8.43
N VAL A 28 11.97 1.61 -7.36
CA VAL A 28 10.65 2.20 -7.11
C VAL A 28 10.75 3.72 -6.99
N GLN A 29 11.72 4.23 -6.21
CA GLN A 29 11.94 5.65 -6.05
C GLN A 29 12.21 6.35 -7.39
N LYS A 30 13.10 5.78 -8.21
CA LYS A 30 13.42 6.29 -9.55
C LYS A 30 12.19 6.29 -10.47
N LYS A 31 11.35 5.25 -10.38
CA LYS A 31 10.12 5.13 -11.17
C LYS A 31 9.08 6.18 -10.77
N LEU A 32 8.87 6.38 -9.47
CA LEU A 32 7.88 7.32 -8.93
C LEU A 32 8.37 8.77 -8.88
N ARG A 33 9.69 8.99 -9.02
CA ARG A 33 10.34 10.32 -8.97
C ARG A 33 10.07 11.07 -7.65
N VAL A 34 10.00 10.33 -6.55
CA VAL A 34 9.77 10.88 -5.20
C VAL A 34 11.09 11.39 -4.61
N PRO A 35 11.13 12.61 -4.02
CA PRO A 35 12.33 13.12 -3.36
C PRO A 35 12.84 12.21 -2.24
N ASN A 36 14.16 12.15 -2.05
CA ASN A 36 14.80 11.29 -1.04
C ASN A 36 14.23 11.50 0.37
N GLU A 37 14.01 12.75 0.77
CA GLU A 37 13.51 13.09 2.11
C GLU A 37 12.10 12.56 2.39
N GLU A 38 11.27 12.48 1.36
CA GLU A 38 9.93 11.93 1.45
C GLU A 38 9.98 10.41 1.41
N PHE A 39 10.72 9.86 0.45
CA PHE A 39 10.82 8.42 0.22
C PHE A 39 11.49 7.68 1.39
N ALA A 40 12.42 8.32 2.10
CA ALA A 40 13.06 7.76 3.29
C ALA A 40 12.08 7.45 4.44
N LYS A 41 10.85 7.98 4.40
CA LYS A 41 9.79 7.70 5.38
C LYS A 41 8.92 6.50 4.99
N TRP A 42 9.04 6.03 3.75
CA TRP A 42 8.21 4.95 3.22
C TRP A 42 8.70 3.61 3.75
N LYS A 43 7.77 2.68 3.95
CA LYS A 43 8.08 1.29 4.30
C LYS A 43 7.57 0.37 3.23
N VAL A 44 8.32 -0.68 2.94
CA VAL A 44 7.90 -1.74 2.03
C VAL A 44 7.44 -2.96 2.82
N ALA A 45 6.34 -3.54 2.37
CA ALA A 45 5.78 -4.75 2.96
C ALA A 45 5.36 -5.74 1.87
N PHE A 46 5.58 -7.02 2.12
CA PHE A 46 4.88 -8.08 1.42
C PHE A 46 3.48 -8.22 2.03
N ILE A 47 2.43 -8.07 1.21
CA ILE A 47 1.04 -8.21 1.65
C ILE A 47 0.51 -9.55 1.18
N SER A 48 -0.06 -10.33 2.09
CA SER A 48 -0.79 -11.57 1.79
C SER A 48 -2.07 -11.66 2.61
N MET A 49 -3.22 -11.87 1.96
CA MET A 49 -4.54 -11.95 2.64
C MET A 49 -4.81 -10.79 3.61
N ASN A 50 -4.51 -9.55 3.19
CA ASN A 50 -4.64 -8.34 4.00
C ASN A 50 -3.76 -8.33 5.28
N ARG A 51 -2.67 -9.11 5.30
CA ARG A 51 -1.67 -9.11 6.38
C ARG A 51 -0.35 -8.57 5.84
N PRO A 52 0.16 -7.46 6.41
CA PRO A 52 1.46 -6.92 6.04
C PRO A 52 2.60 -7.66 6.75
N GLU A 53 3.64 -7.98 5.98
CA GLU A 53 4.94 -8.44 6.46
C GLU A 53 5.99 -7.44 5.98
N TYR A 54 6.44 -6.55 6.87
CA TYR A 54 7.44 -5.53 6.51
C TYR A 54 8.79 -6.18 6.19
N LEU A 55 9.42 -5.68 5.13
CA LEU A 55 10.72 -6.17 4.68
C LEU A 55 11.82 -5.27 5.21
N GLN A 56 12.96 -5.88 5.58
CA GLN A 56 14.20 -5.18 5.87
C GLN A 56 15.01 -5.00 4.59
N ASP A 57 15.89 -4.02 4.57
CA ASP A 57 16.70 -3.66 3.41
C ASP A 57 17.45 -4.85 2.78
N ILE A 58 17.95 -5.78 3.60
CA ILE A 58 18.71 -6.96 3.19
C ILE A 58 17.84 -8.14 2.72
N ASP A 59 16.53 -8.07 2.93
CA ASP A 59 15.63 -9.18 2.62
C ASP A 59 15.52 -9.39 1.11
N ALA A 60 15.76 -10.62 0.66
CA ALA A 60 15.49 -11.01 -0.72
C ALA A 60 13.98 -11.04 -0.98
N VAL A 61 13.49 -10.14 -1.83
CA VAL A 61 12.05 -9.94 -2.04
C VAL A 61 11.41 -11.14 -2.73
N SER A 62 12.10 -11.70 -3.72
CA SER A 62 11.63 -12.87 -4.50
C SER A 62 11.32 -14.08 -3.61
N ALA A 63 12.03 -14.27 -2.50
CA ALA A 63 11.80 -15.38 -1.56
C ALA A 63 10.41 -15.35 -0.89
N ARG A 64 9.76 -14.17 -0.81
CA ARG A 64 8.41 -14.03 -0.23
C ARG A 64 7.31 -14.49 -1.18
N PHE A 65 7.57 -14.47 -2.49
CA PHE A 65 6.61 -14.86 -3.53
C PHE A 65 6.72 -16.34 -3.97
N GLN A 66 7.62 -17.13 -3.36
CA GLN A 66 7.85 -18.54 -3.73
C GLN A 66 6.90 -19.54 -3.02
N ARG A 67 6.17 -19.12 -1.98
CA ARG A 67 5.35 -20.02 -1.15
C ARG A 67 3.88 -20.10 -1.61
N ARG A 68 3.57 -21.24 -2.28
CA ARG A 68 2.33 -22.04 -2.28
C ARG A 68 1.00 -21.47 -2.80
N ASP A 69 0.29 -22.31 -3.57
CA ASP A 69 -1.16 -22.63 -3.51
C ASP A 69 -2.18 -21.48 -3.34
N VAL A 70 -1.90 -20.32 -3.91
CA VAL A 70 -2.80 -19.15 -3.83
C VAL A 70 -3.89 -19.24 -4.91
N TYR A 71 -5.15 -19.14 -4.50
CA TYR A 71 -6.34 -19.19 -5.37
C TYR A 71 -6.55 -17.92 -6.23
N GLY A 72 -5.53 -17.10 -6.43
CA GLY A 72 -5.59 -15.95 -7.32
C GLY A 72 -4.37 -15.03 -7.23
N ALA A 73 -3.90 -14.54 -8.38
CA ALA A 73 -2.74 -13.65 -8.52
C ALA A 73 -2.86 -12.29 -7.82
N TRP A 74 -3.98 -11.99 -7.15
CA TRP A 74 -4.26 -10.71 -6.49
C TRP A 74 -4.16 -10.78 -4.96
N GLU A 75 -3.93 -11.96 -4.37
CA GLU A 75 -3.83 -12.07 -2.91
C GLU A 75 -2.46 -11.66 -2.36
N GLN A 76 -1.44 -11.56 -3.24
CA GLN A 76 -0.07 -11.22 -2.88
C GLN A 76 0.45 -10.02 -3.67
N TYR A 77 0.97 -9.00 -2.99
CA TYR A 77 1.57 -7.82 -3.63
C TYR A 77 2.59 -7.13 -2.72
N LEU A 78 3.41 -6.24 -3.30
CA LEU A 78 4.23 -5.30 -2.53
C LEU A 78 3.43 -4.05 -2.18
N GLY A 79 3.26 -3.79 -0.89
CA GLY A 79 2.72 -2.55 -0.37
C GLY A 79 3.82 -1.52 -0.11
N LEU A 80 3.54 -0.27 -0.48
CA LEU A 80 4.35 0.89 -0.13
C LEU A 80 3.56 1.71 0.90
N GLU A 81 3.91 1.55 2.17
CA GLU A 81 3.26 2.30 3.24
C GLU A 81 3.85 3.71 3.34
N HIS A 82 2.99 4.70 3.13
CA HIS A 82 3.31 6.10 3.35
C HIS A 82 2.03 6.92 3.59
N THR A 83 2.19 8.16 4.03
CA THR A 83 1.07 9.10 4.18
C THR A 83 0.55 9.49 2.81
N ASP A 84 -0.77 9.45 2.61
CA ASP A 84 -1.43 10.04 1.45
C ASP A 84 -1.41 11.57 1.56
N THR A 85 -0.58 12.22 0.73
CA THR A 85 -0.47 13.67 0.62
C THR A 85 -1.34 14.24 -0.49
N THR A 86 -2.07 13.40 -1.23
CA THR A 86 -3.02 13.84 -2.24
C THR A 86 -4.07 14.72 -1.57
N PRO A 87 -4.37 15.92 -2.11
CA PRO A 87 -5.45 16.74 -1.57
C PRO A 87 -6.72 15.91 -1.53
N LYS A 88 -7.14 15.54 -0.30
CA LYS A 88 -8.43 14.88 -0.12
C LYS A 88 -9.46 15.83 -0.72
N ARG A 89 -10.09 15.45 -1.83
CA ARG A 89 -11.26 16.19 -2.32
C ARG A 89 -12.19 16.26 -1.13
N SER A 90 -12.52 17.48 -0.69
CA SER A 90 -13.59 17.72 0.26
C SER A 90 -14.83 17.04 -0.28
N TYR A 91 -15.15 15.86 0.27
CA TYR A 91 -16.36 15.08 0.04
C TYR A 91 -17.09 15.37 -1.29
N THR A 92 -16.58 14.84 -2.40
CA THR A 92 -17.51 14.56 -3.50
C THR A 92 -18.37 13.38 -3.07
N ALA A 93 -19.57 13.71 -2.62
CA ALA A 93 -20.64 12.85 -2.17
C ALA A 93 -21.04 11.80 -3.23
N ASN A 94 -20.20 10.79 -3.47
CA ASN A 94 -20.55 9.73 -4.41
C ASN A 94 -19.85 8.38 -4.19
N GLN A 95 -19.72 7.94 -2.94
CA GLN A 95 -19.73 6.51 -2.65
C GLN A 95 -20.82 6.23 -1.60
N ASN A 96 -21.82 5.46 -2.05
CA ASN A 96 -22.86 4.77 -1.28
C ASN A 96 -23.05 5.16 0.19
N ARG A 97 -24.12 5.96 0.41
CA ARG A 97 -25.03 6.00 1.56
C ARG A 97 -24.59 5.25 2.83
N HIS A 98 -24.09 6.00 3.82
CA HIS A 98 -24.56 5.86 5.20
C HIS A 98 -25.29 7.16 5.57
N THR A 99 -26.60 7.18 5.34
CA THR A 99 -27.51 8.33 5.44
C THR A 99 -27.84 8.81 6.85
N TYR A 100 -26.94 8.68 7.84
CA TYR A 100 -27.31 8.97 9.24
C TYR A 100 -26.30 9.81 10.03
N GLU A 101 -25.60 10.72 9.37
CA GLU A 101 -24.66 11.63 10.05
C GLU A 101 -25.18 13.07 10.18
N LYS A 102 -26.50 13.24 10.37
CA LYS A 102 -27.03 14.51 10.88
C LYS A 102 -27.59 14.27 12.29
N PRO A 103 -27.06 14.95 13.33
CA PRO A 103 -27.64 14.87 14.66
C PRO A 103 -29.07 15.41 14.64
N VAL A 104 -30.01 14.61 15.16
CA VAL A 104 -31.41 15.03 15.32
C VAL A 104 -31.51 15.86 16.60
N LYS A 105 -31.96 17.11 16.46
CA LYS A 105 -32.29 17.97 17.61
C LYS A 105 -33.73 17.68 18.02
N ILE A 106 -33.92 17.31 19.28
CA ILE A 106 -35.25 17.20 19.89
C ILE A 106 -35.51 18.55 20.58
N TYR A 107 -36.59 19.21 20.18
CA TYR A 107 -37.08 20.41 20.85
C TYR A 107 -38.17 19.98 21.85
N ASN A 108 -38.11 20.52 23.08
CA ASN A 108 -39.17 20.41 24.08
C ASN A 108 -40.19 21.53 23.90
#